data_AF-A0A1A8TBT7-F1
#
_entry.id   AF-A0A1A8TBT7-F1
#
_cell.length_a   1.000
_cell.length_b   1.000
_cell.length_c   1.000
_cell.angle_alpha   90.00
_cell.angle_beta   90.00
_cell.angle_gamma   90.00
#
_symmetry.space_group_name_H-M   'P 1'
#
loop_
_entity.id
_entity.type
_entity.pdbx_description
1 polymer ?
#
loop_
_entity_poly.entity_id
_entity_poly.type
_entity_poly.pdbx_seq_one_letter_code
_entity_poly.pdbx_strand_id
1 'polypeptide(L)'
;MEFLSSYFIEALAILGLALLAIEVLVLGMSTLVLLLTGLGLLLTALSMYLGWLPSTWQWALMATTGYTVLLGVVLWPLFKRIQTPSQHKAVQSDLIGHSFYLPMATSAKQPGSYRFSGVDWRLVSQQPIAEGTLVEVIDVQVGTLVIQAASAEDASD
;
A
#
# COMPACT_ATOMS: atom_id res chain seq x y z
N MET A 1 27.46 -8.29 -37.93
CA MET A 1 26.19 -7.56 -37.75
C MET A 1 25.00 -8.26 -38.43
N GLU A 2 25.19 -9.19 -39.39
CA GLU A 2 24.10 -9.97 -40.01
C GLU A 2 23.31 -10.88 -39.05
N PHE A 3 23.95 -11.39 -37.99
CA PHE A 3 23.27 -12.28 -37.04
C PHE A 3 22.14 -11.57 -36.28
N LEU A 4 22.38 -10.33 -35.86
CA LEU A 4 21.39 -9.50 -35.14
C LEU A 4 20.24 -9.05 -36.05
N SER A 5 20.48 -8.86 -37.35
CA SER A 5 19.42 -8.54 -38.30
C SER A 5 18.58 -9.77 -38.67
N SER A 6 19.19 -10.95 -38.66
CA SER A 6 18.51 -12.22 -38.96
C SER A 6 17.59 -12.67 -37.84
N TYR A 7 17.99 -12.45 -36.59
CA TYR A 7 17.23 -12.82 -35.38
C TYR A 7 16.74 -11.61 -34.60
N PHE A 8 16.35 -10.54 -35.31
CA PHE A 8 16.04 -9.26 -34.70
C PHE A 8 14.84 -9.35 -33.75
N ILE A 9 13.79 -10.07 -34.16
CA ILE A 9 12.55 -10.22 -33.39
C ILE A 9 12.83 -11.05 -32.13
N GLU A 10 13.58 -12.15 -32.27
CA GLU A 10 13.99 -13.02 -31.18
C GLU A 10 14.88 -12.29 -30.18
N ALA A 11 15.81 -11.45 -30.67
CA ALA A 11 16.66 -10.64 -29.82
C ALA A 11 15.84 -9.65 -28.97
N LEU A 12 14.83 -8.99 -29.55
CA LEU A 12 13.91 -8.13 -28.81
C LEU A 12 13.12 -8.90 -27.75
N ALA A 13 12.64 -10.09 -28.09
CA ALA A 13 11.89 -10.93 -27.17
C ALA A 13 12.76 -11.42 -25.99
N ILE A 14 13.98 -11.89 -26.27
CA ILE A 14 14.94 -12.32 -25.25
C ILE A 14 15.32 -11.15 -24.35
N LEU A 15 15.57 -9.97 -24.92
CA LEU A 15 15.86 -8.77 -24.13
C LEU A 15 14.68 -8.41 -23.24
N GLY A 16 13.45 -8.44 -23.76
CA GLY A 16 12.24 -8.21 -22.98
C GLY A 16 12.13 -9.17 -21.79
N LEU A 17 12.29 -10.48 -22.02
CA LEU A 17 12.28 -11.50 -20.97
C LEU A 17 13.40 -11.29 -19.93
N ALA A 18 14.60 -10.92 -20.38
CA ALA A 18 15.71 -10.64 -19.47
C ALA A 18 15.42 -9.46 -18.55
N LEU A 19 14.86 -8.36 -19.08
CA LEU A 19 14.44 -7.22 -18.26
C LEU A 19 13.35 -7.61 -17.25
N LEU A 20 12.37 -8.42 -17.67
CA LEU A 20 11.34 -8.95 -16.77
C LEU A 20 11.93 -9.80 -15.65
N ALA A 21 12.85 -10.71 -15.99
CA ALA A 21 13.53 -11.55 -15.01
C ALA A 21 14.32 -10.71 -14.00
N ILE A 22 15.02 -9.67 -14.45
CA ILE A 22 15.76 -8.77 -13.55
C ILE A 22 14.81 -8.01 -12.63
N GLU A 23 13.72 -7.45 -13.14
CA GLU A 23 12.76 -6.70 -12.31
C GLU A 23 12.15 -7.60 -11.22
N VAL A 24 11.79 -8.84 -11.56
CA VAL A 24 11.13 -9.75 -10.64
C VAL A 24 12.11 -10.40 -9.68
N LEU A 25 13.24 -10.92 -10.17
CA LEU A 25 14.18 -11.72 -9.38
C LEU A 25 15.17 -10.87 -8.59
N VAL A 26 15.57 -9.70 -9.11
CA VAL A 26 16.59 -8.84 -8.49
C VAL A 26 15.95 -7.65 -7.80
N LEU A 27 15.00 -6.98 -8.44
CA LEU A 27 14.42 -5.72 -7.93
C LEU A 27 13.11 -5.90 -7.16
N GLY A 28 12.49 -7.09 -7.21
CA GLY A 28 11.27 -7.41 -6.47
C GLY A 28 10.08 -6.50 -6.80
N MET A 29 9.97 -6.02 -8.05
CA MET A 29 8.95 -5.05 -8.50
C MET A 29 9.04 -3.66 -7.87
N SER A 30 10.22 -3.23 -7.42
CA SER A 30 10.42 -1.91 -6.80
C SER A 30 10.29 -0.74 -7.80
N THR A 31 10.77 -0.90 -9.04
CA THR A 31 10.82 0.21 -9.99
C THR A 31 9.72 0.17 -11.03
N LEU A 32 9.24 -1.04 -11.38
CA LEU A 32 8.26 -1.32 -12.42
C LEU A 32 8.65 -0.84 -13.83
N VAL A 33 9.71 -0.05 -13.99
CA VAL A 33 10.19 0.47 -15.27
C VAL A 33 10.68 -0.67 -16.15
N LEU A 34 11.46 -1.61 -15.61
CA LEU A 34 11.92 -2.76 -16.37
C LEU A 34 10.77 -3.74 -16.69
N LEU A 35 9.75 -3.84 -15.81
CA LEU A 35 8.54 -4.61 -16.09
C LEU A 35 7.78 -4.03 -17.28
N LEU A 36 7.50 -2.73 -17.25
CA LEU A 36 6.75 -2.06 -18.31
C LEU A 36 7.53 -2.08 -19.64
N THR A 37 8.84 -1.82 -19.58
CA THR A 37 9.71 -1.84 -20.76
C THR A 37 9.84 -3.26 -21.31
N GLY A 38 10.00 -4.27 -20.45
CA GLY A 38 10.09 -5.67 -20.84
C GLY A 38 8.80 -6.17 -21.51
N LEU A 39 7.64 -5.83 -20.96
CA LEU A 39 6.35 -6.11 -21.59
C LEU A 39 6.17 -5.34 -22.90
N GLY A 40 6.61 -4.07 -22.96
CA GLY A 40 6.59 -3.27 -24.20
C GLY A 40 7.44 -3.88 -25.31
N LEU A 41 8.62 -4.42 -24.98
CA LEU A 41 9.48 -5.15 -25.90
C LEU A 41 8.83 -6.45 -26.39
N LEU A 42 8.18 -7.21 -25.49
CA LEU A 42 7.46 -8.43 -25.88
C LEU A 42 6.28 -8.14 -26.81
N LEU A 43 5.49 -7.10 -26.53
CA LEU A 43 4.39 -6.68 -27.41
C LEU A 43 4.90 -6.19 -28.76
N THR A 44 6.05 -5.50 -28.78
CA THR A 44 6.71 -5.06 -30.01
C THR A 44 7.19 -6.25 -30.83
N ALA A 45 7.92 -7.18 -30.21
CA ALA A 45 8.40 -8.40 -30.86
C ALA A 45 7.22 -9.23 -31.40
N LEU A 46 6.14 -9.38 -30.62
CA LEU A 46 4.93 -10.07 -31.06
C LEU A 46 4.26 -9.36 -32.24
N SER A 47 4.16 -8.03 -32.21
CA SER A 47 3.56 -7.25 -33.30
C SER A 47 4.38 -7.37 -34.60
N MET A 48 5.71 -7.40 -34.49
CA MET A 48 6.60 -7.64 -35.63
C MET A 48 6.51 -9.07 -36.13
N TYR A 49 6.41 -10.05 -35.23
CA TYR A 49 6.23 -11.46 -35.58
C TYR A 49 4.92 -11.70 -36.34
N LEU A 50 3.84 -11.02 -35.94
CA LEU A 50 2.54 -11.06 -36.62
C LEU A 50 2.51 -10.27 -37.94
N GLY A 51 3.59 -9.56 -38.29
CA GLY A 51 3.68 -8.74 -39.49
C GLY A 51 2.87 -7.45 -39.43
N TRP A 52 2.40 -7.02 -38.24
CA TRP A 52 1.69 -5.75 -38.07
C TRP A 52 2.64 -4.54 -38.16
N LEU A 53 3.90 -4.75 -37.80
CA LEU A 53 4.95 -3.72 -37.82
C LEU A 53 6.15 -4.21 -38.62
N PRO A 54 6.83 -3.33 -39.39
CA PRO A 54 8.09 -3.66 -40.03
C PRO A 54 9.16 -4.02 -38.99
N SER A 55 9.95 -5.06 -39.25
CA SER A 55 11.06 -5.50 -38.39
C SER A 55 12.30 -4.59 -38.54
N THR A 56 12.13 -3.28 -38.32
CA THR A 56 13.21 -2.31 -38.35
C THR A 56 13.44 -1.70 -36.98
N TRP A 57 14.67 -1.22 -36.75
CA TRP A 57 15.07 -0.56 -35.51
C TRP A 57 14.19 0.65 -35.15
N GLN A 58 13.81 1.48 -36.13
CA GLN A 58 12.98 2.67 -35.85
C GLN A 58 11.60 2.28 -35.33
N TRP A 59 10.96 1.31 -35.99
CA TRP A 59 9.65 0.81 -35.58
C TRP A 59 9.72 0.09 -34.23
N ALA A 60 10.81 -0.63 -33.95
CA ALA A 60 11.02 -1.27 -32.66
C ALA A 60 11.01 -0.25 -31.52
N LEU A 61 11.76 0.84 -31.66
CA LEU A 61 11.81 1.89 -30.64
C LEU A 61 10.46 2.59 -30.45
N MET A 62 9.80 2.99 -31.55
CA MET A 62 8.53 3.70 -31.48
C MET A 62 7.43 2.82 -30.87
N ALA A 63 7.33 1.57 -31.31
CA ALA A 63 6.34 0.63 -30.78
C ALA A 63 6.62 0.28 -29.32
N THR A 64 7.88 0.03 -28.94
CA THR A 64 8.24 -0.27 -27.55
C THR A 64 7.87 0.89 -26.63
N THR A 65 8.18 2.12 -27.05
CA THR A 65 7.83 3.33 -26.28
C THR A 65 6.32 3.49 -26.16
N GLY A 66 5.60 3.34 -27.28
CA GLY A 66 4.14 3.42 -27.31
C GLY A 66 3.46 2.38 -26.42
N TYR A 67 3.88 1.11 -26.52
CA TYR A 67 3.36 0.04 -25.68
C TYR A 67 3.71 0.22 -24.21
N THR A 68 4.92 0.73 -23.89
CA THR A 68 5.31 1.00 -22.50
C THR A 68 4.42 2.07 -21.86
N VAL A 69 4.17 3.17 -22.58
CA VAL A 69 3.26 4.24 -22.11
C VAL A 69 1.83 3.71 -21.98
N LEU A 70 1.34 2.96 -22.97
CA LEU A 70 0.01 2.38 -22.96
C LEU A 70 -0.18 1.42 -21.78
N LEU A 71 0.80 0.54 -21.53
CA LEU A 71 0.80 -0.35 -20.36
C LEU A 71 0.81 0.44 -19.06
N GLY A 72 1.61 1.51 -18.96
CA GLY A 72 1.63 2.38 -17.79
C GLY A 72 0.25 2.99 -17.49
N VAL A 73 -0.47 3.44 -18.51
CA VAL A 73 -1.84 3.97 -18.37
C VAL A 73 -2.83 2.87 -18.01
N VAL A 74 -2.78 1.71 -18.67
CA VAL A 74 -3.69 0.59 -18.42
C VAL A 74 -3.49 -0.03 -17.04
N LEU A 75 -2.25 -0.09 -16.54
CA LEU A 75 -1.88 -0.64 -15.24
C LEU A 75 -1.94 0.40 -14.10
N TRP A 76 -2.18 1.66 -14.41
CA TRP A 76 -2.39 2.73 -13.42
C TRP A 76 -3.35 2.38 -12.27
N PRO A 77 -4.54 1.77 -12.49
CA PRO A 77 -5.41 1.38 -11.39
C PRO A 77 -4.81 0.31 -10.47
N LEU A 78 -4.00 -0.62 -11.02
CA LEU A 78 -3.30 -1.63 -10.22
C LEU A 78 -2.27 -0.95 -9.31
N PHE A 79 -1.52 0.03 -9.83
CA PHE A 79 -0.60 0.82 -9.02
C PHE A 79 -1.32 1.58 -7.92
N LYS A 80 -2.47 2.19 -8.21
CA LYS A 80 -3.30 2.83 -7.19
C LYS A 80 -3.75 1.85 -6.11
N ARG A 81 -4.11 0.62 -6.47
CA ARG A 81 -4.57 -0.37 -5.49
C ARG A 81 -3.46 -0.84 -4.55
N ILE A 82 -2.23 -0.97 -5.05
CA ILE A 82 -1.05 -1.35 -4.25
C ILE A 82 -0.58 -0.17 -3.38
N GLN A 83 -0.69 1.05 -3.89
CA GLN A 83 -0.30 2.28 -3.17
C GLN A 83 -1.39 2.86 -2.30
N THR A 84 -2.64 2.41 -2.40
CA THR A 84 -3.66 2.77 -1.41
C THR A 84 -3.20 2.08 -0.15
N PRO A 85 -2.64 2.79 0.86
CA PRO A 85 -2.56 2.19 2.17
C PRO A 85 -3.99 1.72 2.40
N SER A 86 -4.19 0.43 2.70
CA SER A 86 -5.43 0.03 3.35
C SER A 86 -5.62 1.12 4.38
N GLN A 87 -6.64 1.99 4.21
CA GLN A 87 -7.01 2.91 5.26
C GLN A 87 -6.99 1.99 6.46
N HIS A 88 -6.04 2.23 7.37
CA HIS A 88 -5.93 1.46 8.58
C HIS A 88 -7.31 1.67 9.12
N LYS A 89 -8.16 0.66 8.91
CA LYS A 89 -9.57 0.72 9.21
C LYS A 89 -9.45 0.69 10.71
N ALA A 90 -9.36 1.89 11.28
CA ALA A 90 -9.00 2.16 12.66
C ALA A 90 -9.73 1.09 13.42
N VAL A 91 -8.94 0.16 13.98
CA VAL A 91 -9.35 -1.16 14.45
C VAL A 91 -10.79 -1.02 14.88
N GLN A 92 -11.70 -1.47 14.02
CA GLN A 92 -13.09 -1.11 14.17
C GLN A 92 -13.55 -1.87 15.41
N SER A 93 -13.51 -1.16 16.52
CA SER A 93 -14.70 -0.94 17.32
C SER A 93 -15.18 -2.11 18.16
N ASP A 94 -14.27 -2.82 18.84
CA ASP A 94 -14.65 -3.52 20.08
C ASP A 94 -14.26 -2.72 21.34
N LEU A 95 -13.32 -1.78 21.20
CA LEU A 95 -12.88 -0.93 22.31
C LEU A 95 -13.60 0.41 22.37
N ILE A 96 -14.04 0.95 21.24
CA ILE A 96 -14.80 2.21 21.21
C ILE A 96 -16.18 1.94 21.83
N GLY A 97 -16.52 2.69 22.88
CA GLY A 97 -17.69 2.41 23.72
C GLY A 97 -17.44 1.48 24.91
N HIS A 98 -16.22 0.95 25.07
CA HIS A 98 -15.88 0.19 26.27
C HIS A 98 -15.70 1.14 27.45
N SER A 99 -16.53 0.97 28.48
CA SER A 99 -16.42 1.71 29.73
C SER A 99 -15.67 0.91 30.79
N PHE A 100 -14.71 1.55 31.45
CA PHE A 100 -13.97 0.94 32.56
C PHE A 100 -13.61 1.97 33.63
N TYR A 101 -13.32 1.50 34.84
CA TYR A 101 -12.84 2.35 35.91
C TYR A 101 -11.34 2.62 35.75
N LEU A 102 -10.96 3.90 35.78
CA LEU A 102 -9.58 4.33 35.63
C LEU A 102 -8.71 3.80 36.77
N PRO A 103 -7.67 3.00 36.50
CA PRO A 103 -6.83 2.42 37.55
C PRO A 103 -5.84 3.43 38.14
N MET A 104 -5.59 4.57 37.47
CA MET A 104 -4.67 5.61 37.95
C MET A 104 -5.07 6.94 37.32
N ALA A 105 -4.94 8.05 38.06
CA ALA A 105 -5.24 9.38 37.53
C ALA A 105 -4.49 9.64 36.21
N THR A 106 -5.21 10.11 35.19
CA THR A 106 -4.68 10.33 33.85
C THR A 106 -4.98 11.75 33.39
N SER A 107 -3.99 12.42 32.81
CA SER A 107 -4.15 13.76 32.23
C SER A 107 -3.33 13.89 30.96
N ALA A 108 -3.57 14.94 30.17
CA ALA A 108 -2.76 15.25 28.99
C ALA A 108 -1.24 15.33 29.26
N LYS A 109 -0.83 15.62 30.51
CA LYS A 109 0.58 15.69 30.93
C LYS A 109 1.10 14.41 31.59
N GLN A 110 0.22 13.51 32.00
CA GLN A 110 0.56 12.25 32.67
C GLN A 110 -0.31 11.14 32.08
N PRO A 111 0.13 10.52 30.97
CA PRO A 111 -0.62 9.44 30.36
C PRO A 111 -0.55 8.18 31.24
N GLY A 112 -1.71 7.60 31.54
CA GLY A 112 -1.81 6.33 32.24
C GLY A 112 -1.52 5.15 31.32
N SER A 113 -1.39 3.96 31.92
CA SER A 113 -1.32 2.69 31.17
C SER A 113 -2.45 1.77 31.60
N TYR A 114 -3.12 1.15 30.65
CA TYR A 114 -4.19 0.19 30.90
C TYR A 114 -3.96 -1.07 30.08
N ARG A 115 -3.94 -2.23 30.74
CA ARG A 115 -3.81 -3.51 30.05
C ARG A 115 -5.19 -4.05 29.72
N PHE A 116 -5.47 -4.20 28.43
CA PHE A 116 -6.70 -4.81 27.92
C PHE A 116 -6.38 -5.92 26.92
N SER A 117 -6.99 -7.09 27.08
CA SER A 117 -6.78 -8.27 26.23
C SER A 117 -5.30 -8.63 26.03
N GLY A 118 -4.48 -8.47 27.07
CA GLY A 118 -3.05 -8.79 27.05
C GLY A 118 -2.14 -7.73 26.41
N VAL A 119 -2.69 -6.61 25.92
CA VAL A 119 -1.96 -5.49 25.33
C VAL A 119 -1.92 -4.32 26.29
N ASP A 120 -0.74 -3.71 26.47
CA ASP A 120 -0.57 -2.48 27.25
C ASP A 120 -0.91 -1.26 26.39
N TRP A 121 -2.00 -0.57 26.74
CA TRP A 121 -2.46 0.63 26.07
C TRP A 121 -2.07 1.88 26.85
N ARG A 122 -1.67 2.93 26.14
CA ARG A 122 -1.49 4.26 26.73
C ARG A 122 -2.84 4.98 26.79
N LEU A 123 -3.22 5.50 27.95
CA LEU A 123 -4.43 6.29 28.13
C LEU A 123 -4.12 7.78 27.97
N VAL A 124 -4.89 8.46 27.14
CA VAL A 124 -4.79 9.92 26.95
C VAL A 124 -6.17 10.53 27.15
N SER A 125 -6.23 11.59 27.94
CA SER A 125 -7.43 12.41 28.14
C SER A 125 -7.08 13.89 27.95
N GLN A 126 -7.99 14.65 27.35
CA GLN A 126 -7.86 16.10 27.23
C GLN A 126 -8.06 16.82 28.58
N GLN A 127 -8.85 16.22 29.48
CA GLN A 127 -9.10 16.74 30.82
C GLN A 127 -8.41 15.85 31.87
N PRO A 128 -7.98 16.41 33.02
CA PRO A 128 -7.49 15.58 34.13
C PRO A 128 -8.65 14.72 34.66
N ILE A 129 -8.50 13.40 34.62
CA ILE A 129 -9.48 12.46 35.17
C ILE A 129 -8.85 11.77 36.38
N ALA A 130 -9.55 11.77 37.51
CA ALA A 130 -9.10 11.14 38.74
C ALA A 130 -9.16 9.61 38.64
N GLU A 131 -8.32 8.95 39.44
CA GLU A 131 -8.40 7.51 39.64
C GLU A 131 -9.79 7.10 40.13
N GLY A 132 -10.25 5.93 39.69
CA GLY A 132 -11.57 5.39 40.06
C GLY A 132 -12.75 6.04 39.33
N THR A 133 -12.52 6.95 38.38
CA THR A 133 -13.59 7.52 37.54
C THR A 133 -13.99 6.55 36.43
N LEU A 134 -15.29 6.41 36.17
CA LEU A 134 -15.78 5.66 35.01
C LEU A 134 -15.45 6.45 33.73
N VAL A 135 -14.73 5.82 32.81
CA VAL A 135 -14.38 6.42 31.52
C VAL A 135 -14.80 5.53 30.38
N GLU A 136 -15.12 6.17 29.26
CA GLU A 136 -15.43 5.52 28.00
C GLU A 136 -14.33 5.85 26.98
N VAL A 137 -13.99 4.86 26.16
CA VAL A 137 -13.08 5.03 25.03
C VAL A 137 -13.84 5.67 23.87
N ILE A 138 -13.45 6.89 23.52
CA ILE A 138 -14.06 7.66 22.42
C ILE A 138 -13.31 7.51 21.10
N ASP A 139 -12.01 7.17 21.17
CA ASP A 139 -11.16 6.97 20.00
C ASP A 139 -10.01 6.00 20.32
N VAL A 140 -9.56 5.26 19.30
CA VAL A 140 -8.49 4.26 19.41
C VAL A 140 -7.43 4.55 18.37
N GLN A 141 -6.24 4.89 18.84
CA GLN A 141 -5.04 5.11 18.04
C GLN A 141 -4.06 3.95 18.27
N VAL A 142 -3.06 3.79 17.40
CA VAL A 142 -2.09 2.69 17.51
C VAL A 142 -1.35 2.76 18.86
N GLY A 143 -1.67 1.82 19.76
CA GLY A 143 -1.13 1.74 21.12
C GLY A 143 -1.65 2.80 22.11
N THR A 144 -2.65 3.60 21.73
CA THR A 144 -3.21 4.67 22.58
C THR A 144 -4.74 4.66 22.57
N LEU A 145 -5.36 4.73 23.74
CA LEU A 145 -6.80 4.92 23.91
C LEU A 145 -7.07 6.36 24.33
N VAL A 146 -7.95 7.02 23.59
CA VAL A 146 -8.47 8.33 23.96
C VAL A 146 -9.73 8.10 24.78
N ILE A 147 -9.71 8.60 26.01
CA ILE A 147 -10.77 8.37 26.99
C ILE A 147 -11.41 9.68 27.44
N GLN A 148 -12.69 9.60 27.79
CA GLN A 148 -13.45 10.69 28.38
C GLN A 148 -14.20 10.19 29.62
N ALA A 149 -14.41 11.06 30.61
CA ALA A 149 -15.28 10.75 31.74
C ALA A 149 -16.69 10.47 31.23
N ALA A 150 -17.25 9.31 31.59
CA ALA A 150 -18.64 9.02 31.33
C ALA A 150 -19.48 9.94 32.21
N SER A 151 -20.14 10.93 31.61
CA SER A 151 -21.02 11.85 32.33
C SER A 151 -22.14 11.03 33.00
N ALA A 152 -22.41 11.31 34.27
CA ALA A 152 -23.43 10.66 35.06
C ALA A 152 -24.86 11.10 34.67
N GLU A 153 -25.20 11.06 33.37
CA GLU A 153 -26.51 11.49 32.85
C GLU A 153 -27.39 10.34 32.35
N ASP A 154 -26.89 9.09 32.32
CA ASP A 154 -27.67 7.91 31.92
C ASP A 154 -27.96 6.93 33.09
N ALA A 155 -27.90 7.40 34.34
CA ALA A 155 -28.27 6.63 35.53
C ALA A 155 -29.75 6.81 35.93
N SER A 156 -30.63 7.16 34.98
CA SER A 156 -32.07 7.22 35.21
C SER A 156 -32.86 6.91 33.94
N ASP A 157 -33.06 5.61 33.68
CA ASP A 157 -34.41 5.06 33.44
C ASP A 157 -34.43 3.55 33.75
#